data_AF-K1SKM7-F1
#
_entry.id   AF-K1SKM7-F1
#
_cell.length_a   1.000
_cell.length_b   1.000
_cell.length_c   1.000
_cell.angle_alpha   90.00
_cell.angle_beta   90.00
_cell.angle_gamma   90.00
#
_symmetry.space_group_name_H-M   'P 1'
#
loop_
_entity.id
_entity.type
_entity.pdbx_description
1 polymer ?
#
loop_
_entity_poly.entity_id
_entity_poly.type
_entity_poly.pdbx_seq_one_letter_code
_entity_poly.pdbx_strand_id
1 'polypeptide(L)'
;MILHPFGSISTYTTADGTEKEIQKGAKPGSAKVKDADGNGYIDSNDKVIIGSKNPSFLMSMSNTLTYKNFYLSFLLNGTFKVTRELNEANIGSWSYNLYNYLHNADYWTPEHTNSKYASPAYNNFDGH
;
A
#
# COMPACT_ATOMS: atom_id res chain seq x y z
N MET A 1 0.25 -3.89 -2.53
CA MET A 1 -1.05 -3.57 -3.14
C MET A 1 -1.19 -2.05 -3.15
N ILE A 2 -1.46 -1.42 -4.29
CA ILE A 2 -1.76 0.02 -4.35
C ILE A 2 -3.29 0.10 -4.36
N LEU A 3 -3.88 0.56 -3.27
CA LEU A 3 -5.32 0.75 -3.16
C LEU A 3 -5.65 2.12 -3.74
N HIS A 4 -6.53 2.16 -4.73
CA HIS A 4 -7.02 3.42 -5.26
C HIS A 4 -8.11 3.97 -4.32
N PRO A 5 -8.13 5.29 -4.06
CA PRO A 5 -9.13 5.90 -3.19
C PRO A 5 -10.52 5.97 -3.81
N PHE A 6 -11.53 5.99 -2.94
CA PHE A 6 -12.92 6.21 -3.35
C PHE A 6 -13.16 7.67 -3.78
N GLY A 7 -13.82 7.86 -4.94
CA GLY A 7 -14.46 9.15 -5.28
C GLY A 7 -15.82 9.34 -4.60
N SER A 8 -16.48 8.25 -4.19
CA SER A 8 -17.78 8.21 -3.51
C SER A 8 -17.92 6.93 -2.68
N ILE A 9 -18.79 6.94 -1.66
CA ILE A 9 -19.10 5.75 -0.85
C ILE A 9 -19.65 4.65 -1.76
N SER A 10 -19.13 3.43 -1.66
CA SER A 10 -19.61 2.28 -2.44
C SER A 10 -20.63 1.48 -1.64
N THR A 11 -21.86 1.40 -2.15
CA THR A 11 -22.96 0.62 -1.57
C THR A 11 -23.33 -0.54 -2.50
N TYR A 12 -23.96 -1.57 -1.94
CA TYR A 12 -24.65 -2.61 -2.70
C TYR A 12 -26.07 -2.79 -2.16
N THR A 13 -27.00 -3.14 -3.04
CA THR A 13 -28.41 -3.38 -2.69
C THR A 13 -28.59 -4.87 -2.38
N THR A 14 -29.05 -5.20 -1.17
CA THR A 14 -29.39 -6.59 -0.81
C THR A 14 -30.70 -7.02 -1.49
N ALA A 15 -30.96 -8.34 -1.52
CA ALA A 15 -32.19 -8.91 -2.09
C ALA A 15 -33.49 -8.34 -1.46
N ASP A 16 -33.40 -7.83 -0.24
CA ASP A 16 -34.50 -7.18 0.49
C ASP A 16 -34.65 -5.67 0.17
N GLY A 17 -33.90 -5.15 -0.81
CA GLY A 17 -33.94 -3.74 -1.21
C GLY A 17 -33.22 -2.78 -0.27
N THR A 18 -32.45 -3.28 0.71
CA THR A 18 -31.67 -2.43 1.62
C THR A 18 -30.32 -2.10 1.01
N GLU A 19 -29.96 -0.82 0.94
CA GLU A 19 -28.59 -0.44 0.62
C GLU A 19 -27.67 -0.66 1.83
N LYS A 20 -26.61 -1.43 1.64
CA LYS A 20 -25.55 -1.59 2.63
C LYS A 20 -24.25 -1.03 2.12
N GLU A 21 -23.51 -0.37 3.00
CA GLU A 21 -22.13 0.04 2.73
C GLU A 21 -21.26 -1.20 2.57
N ILE A 22 -20.46 -1.25 1.50
CA ILE A 22 -19.48 -2.34 1.28
C ILE A 22 -18.40 -2.28 2.37
N GLN A 23 -17.98 -1.07 2.73
CA GLN A 23 -16.98 -0.81 3.76
C GLN A 23 -17.55 0.21 4.75
N LYS A 24 -17.91 -0.27 5.94
CA LYS A 24 -18.62 0.51 6.97
C LYS A 24 -17.79 1.73 7.37
N GLY A 25 -18.37 2.92 7.26
CA GLY A 25 -17.71 4.18 7.67
C GLY A 25 -16.64 4.69 6.70
N ALA A 26 -16.52 4.11 5.50
CA ALA A 26 -15.68 4.65 4.43
C ALA A 26 -16.18 6.04 4.00
N LYS A 27 -15.25 6.96 3.75
CA LYS A 27 -15.52 8.31 3.24
C LYS A 27 -14.85 8.47 1.88
N PRO A 28 -15.26 9.46 1.05
CA PRO A 28 -14.47 9.85 -0.11
C PRO A 28 -13.00 10.10 0.29
N GLY A 29 -12.08 9.53 -0.49
CA GLY A 29 -10.65 9.50 -0.16
C GLY A 29 -10.18 8.34 0.72
N SER A 30 -11.07 7.51 1.26
CA SER A 30 -10.69 6.28 1.94
C SER A 30 -10.11 5.25 0.96
N ALA A 31 -9.21 4.39 1.45
CA ALA A 31 -8.67 3.30 0.65
C ALA A 31 -9.76 2.24 0.38
N LYS A 32 -9.88 1.81 -0.88
CA LYS A 32 -10.82 0.76 -1.28
C LYS A 32 -10.27 -0.62 -0.97
N VAL A 33 -10.85 -1.32 0.00
CA VAL A 33 -10.53 -2.72 0.28
C VAL A 33 -11.16 -3.62 -0.77
N LYS A 34 -10.45 -4.68 -1.16
CA LYS A 34 -10.96 -5.68 -2.08
C LYS A 34 -11.73 -6.74 -1.28
N ASP A 35 -12.99 -6.92 -1.62
CA ASP A 35 -13.77 -8.13 -1.28
C ASP A 35 -13.15 -9.32 -2.02
N ALA A 36 -12.53 -10.23 -1.26
CA ALA A 36 -11.75 -11.34 -1.79
C ALA A 36 -12.58 -12.61 -1.97
N ASP A 37 -13.63 -12.81 -1.18
CA ASP A 37 -14.51 -13.98 -1.26
C ASP A 37 -15.80 -13.72 -2.05
N GLY A 38 -16.07 -12.47 -2.40
CA GLY A 38 -17.18 -12.03 -3.25
C GLY A 38 -18.52 -12.01 -2.53
N ASN A 39 -18.54 -12.00 -1.20
CA ASN A 39 -19.76 -12.09 -0.40
C ASN A 39 -20.48 -10.73 -0.22
N GLY A 40 -19.85 -9.62 -0.65
CA GLY A 40 -20.37 -8.26 -0.57
C GLY A 40 -20.11 -7.55 0.76
N TYR A 41 -19.40 -8.16 1.70
CA TYR A 41 -19.02 -7.62 3.00
C TYR A 41 -17.50 -7.70 3.16
N ILE A 42 -16.90 -6.65 3.73
CA ILE A 42 -15.48 -6.69 4.09
C ILE A 42 -15.35 -7.23 5.52
N ASP A 43 -14.76 -8.42 5.67
CA ASP A 43 -14.48 -9.06 6.95
C ASP A 43 -13.08 -9.73 7.00
N SER A 44 -12.81 -10.51 8.05
CA SER A 44 -11.51 -11.17 8.23
C SER A 44 -11.20 -12.25 7.18
N ASN A 45 -12.20 -12.77 6.48
CA ASN A 45 -12.04 -13.74 5.39
C ASN A 45 -11.49 -13.08 4.11
N ASP A 46 -11.55 -11.75 4.00
CA ASP A 46 -10.98 -11.02 2.86
C ASP A 46 -9.46 -10.86 2.90
N LYS A 47 -8.81 -11.36 3.95
CA LYS A 47 -7.37 -11.28 4.12
C LYS A 47 -6.67 -12.24 3.16
N VAL A 48 -5.97 -11.66 2.18
CA VAL A 48 -5.15 -12.39 1.22
C VAL A 48 -3.65 -12.16 1.44
N ILE A 49 -2.84 -13.16 1.10
CA ILE A 49 -1.38 -13.03 1.11
C ILE A 49 -0.97 -12.15 -0.08
N ILE A 50 -0.64 -10.89 0.20
CA ILE A 50 -0.27 -9.88 -0.81
C ILE A 50 1.22 -9.84 -1.15
N GLY A 51 2.03 -10.65 -0.47
CA GLY A 51 3.47 -10.68 -0.65
C GLY A 51 4.21 -11.30 0.53
N SER A 52 5.54 -11.30 0.46
CA SER A 52 6.41 -11.87 1.49
C SER A 52 7.46 -10.86 1.92
N LYS A 53 7.58 -10.65 3.25
CA LYS A 53 8.71 -9.90 3.83
C LYS A 53 10.01 -10.70 3.77
N ASN A 54 9.95 -12.02 3.59
CA ASN A 54 11.13 -12.84 3.41
C ASN A 54 11.58 -12.82 1.93
N PRO A 55 12.86 -12.56 1.65
CA PRO A 55 13.37 -12.56 0.29
C PRO A 55 13.35 -13.98 -0.28
N SER A 56 12.96 -14.12 -1.55
CA SER A 56 13.00 -15.43 -2.22
C SER A 56 14.41 -15.81 -2.68
N PHE A 57 15.28 -14.82 -2.87
CA PHE A 57 16.66 -15.04 -3.30
C PHE A 57 17.59 -13.92 -2.80
N LEU A 58 18.80 -14.32 -2.42
CA LEU A 58 19.88 -13.45 -1.98
C LEU A 58 21.09 -13.71 -2.87
N MET A 59 21.77 -12.64 -3.28
CA MET A 59 22.99 -12.72 -4.08
C MET A 59 24.09 -11.91 -3.40
N SER A 60 25.30 -12.47 -3.36
CA SER A 60 26.50 -11.76 -2.92
C SER A 60 27.62 -12.09 -3.88
N MET A 61 28.33 -11.07 -4.36
CA MET A 61 29.44 -11.20 -5.29
C MET A 61 30.58 -10.32 -4.81
N SER A 62 31.67 -10.94 -4.41
CA SER A 62 32.93 -10.25 -4.14
C SER A 62 33.82 -10.33 -5.37
N ASN A 63 34.46 -9.22 -5.72
CA ASN A 63 35.40 -9.15 -6.82
C ASN A 63 36.67 -8.46 -6.36
N THR A 64 37.80 -9.00 -6.81
CA THR A 64 39.10 -8.38 -6.65
C THR A 64 39.78 -8.32 -8.01
N LEU A 65 40.07 -7.11 -8.46
CA LEU A 65 40.74 -6.83 -9.72
C LEU A 65 42.13 -6.32 -9.40
N THR A 66 43.15 -7.04 -9.88
CA THR A 66 44.55 -6.65 -9.75
C THR A 66 45.15 -6.49 -11.14
N TYR A 67 45.69 -5.31 -11.44
CA TYR A 67 46.40 -5.05 -12.68
C TYR A 67 47.61 -4.15 -12.44
N LYS A 68 48.83 -4.72 -12.57
CA LYS A 68 50.09 -4.04 -12.22
C LYS A 68 50.03 -3.48 -10.78
N ASN A 69 50.18 -2.16 -10.63
CA ASN A 69 50.13 -1.43 -9.36
C ASN A 69 48.70 -0.99 -8.98
N PHE A 70 47.68 -1.40 -9.73
CA PHE A 70 46.28 -1.09 -9.45
C PHE A 70 45.58 -2.26 -8.74
N TYR A 71 44.86 -1.94 -7.68
CA TYR A 71 44.05 -2.85 -6.89
C TYR A 71 42.65 -2.24 -6.67
N LEU A 72 41.62 -3.00 -7.01
CA LEU A 72 40.23 -2.66 -6.73
C LEU A 72 39.52 -3.87 -6.15
N SER A 73 38.86 -3.68 -5.02
CA SER A 73 37.99 -4.68 -4.41
C SER A 73 36.61 -4.08 -4.19
N PHE A 74 35.57 -4.83 -4.56
CA PHE A 74 34.19 -4.44 -4.33
C PHE A 74 33.31 -5.64 -4.01
N LEU A 75 32.24 -5.37 -3.26
CA LEU A 75 31.23 -6.33 -2.86
C LEU A 75 29.87 -5.84 -3.35
N LEU A 76 29.17 -6.69 -4.10
CA LEU A 76 27.81 -6.45 -4.54
C LEU A 76 26.87 -7.42 -3.82
N ASN A 77 25.92 -6.88 -3.05
CA ASN A 77 24.87 -7.66 -2.40
C ASN A 77 23.51 -7.27 -2.97
N GLY A 78 22.66 -8.27 -3.20
CA GLY A 78 21.31 -8.08 -3.72
C GLY A 78 20.29 -8.93 -2.98
N THR A 79 19.13 -8.32 -2.73
CA THR A 79 17.96 -8.96 -2.11
C THR A 79 16.81 -8.90 -3.10
N PHE A 80 16.27 -10.06 -3.48
CA PHE A 80 15.31 -10.16 -4.59
C PHE A 80 13.98 -10.76 -4.16
N LYS A 81 12.93 -10.36 -4.89
CA LYS A 81 11.54 -10.80 -4.67
C LYS A 81 11.11 -10.64 -3.20
N VAL A 82 11.29 -9.43 -2.70
CA VAL A 82 10.91 -9.07 -1.34
C VAL A 82 9.86 -7.98 -1.38
N THR A 83 8.75 -8.21 -0.67
CA THR A 83 7.71 -7.20 -0.50
C THR A 83 8.11 -6.28 0.64
N ARG A 84 7.96 -4.98 0.42
CA ARG A 84 8.25 -3.93 1.39
C ARG A 84 7.05 -3.00 1.47
N GLU A 85 6.90 -2.39 2.63
CA GLU A 85 5.88 -1.37 2.83
C GLU A 85 6.30 -0.09 2.11
N LEU A 86 5.33 0.51 1.42
CA LEU A 86 5.49 1.81 0.76
C LEU A 86 5.13 2.89 1.77
N ASN A 87 6.13 3.41 2.48
CA ASN A 87 5.93 4.39 3.54
C ASN A 87 5.22 5.66 3.03
N GLU A 88 5.47 6.08 1.78
CA GLU A 88 4.82 7.24 1.15
C GLU A 88 3.29 7.10 1.04
N ALA A 89 2.82 5.87 0.76
CA ALA A 89 1.40 5.54 0.63
C ALA A 89 0.73 5.33 2.00
N ASN A 90 1.51 5.28 3.08
CA ASN A 90 1.04 4.96 4.43
C ASN A 90 1.50 6.01 5.46
N ILE A 91 1.76 7.23 4.98
CA ILE A 91 2.31 8.33 5.81
C ILE A 91 1.39 8.66 6.99
N GLY A 92 0.07 8.51 6.83
CA GLY A 92 -0.91 8.71 7.91
C GLY A 92 -0.72 7.73 9.08
N SER A 93 -0.51 6.43 8.81
CA SER A 93 -0.35 5.42 9.87
C SER A 93 1.02 5.46 10.54
N TRP A 94 2.07 5.86 9.82
CA TRP A 94 3.45 5.88 10.35
C TRP A 94 3.84 7.20 11.02
N SER A 95 3.13 8.29 10.73
CA SER A 95 3.59 9.62 11.12
C SER A 95 2.83 10.23 12.29
N TYR A 96 1.83 9.56 12.88
CA TYR A 96 1.07 10.04 14.05
C TYR A 96 0.69 11.54 14.00
N ASN A 97 0.39 12.08 12.81
CA ASN A 97 0.10 13.50 12.55
C ASN A 97 1.26 14.50 12.84
N LEU A 98 2.52 14.06 12.86
CA LEU A 98 3.65 14.89 13.31
C LEU A 98 4.43 15.66 12.22
N TYR A 99 4.25 15.44 10.90
CA TYR A 99 5.04 16.16 9.87
C TYR A 99 4.35 16.39 8.51
N ASN A 100 5.01 17.27 7.72
CA ASN A 100 4.66 17.82 6.42
C ASN A 100 4.32 16.79 5.35
N TYR A 101 3.23 17.04 4.62
CA TYR A 101 2.84 16.31 3.42
C TYR A 101 3.93 16.43 2.33
N LEU A 102 4.25 15.31 1.67
CA LEU A 102 5.12 15.34 0.48
C LEU A 102 4.43 16.21 -0.59
N HIS A 103 5.03 17.35 -0.92
CA HIS A 103 4.44 18.37 -1.80
C HIS A 103 4.01 17.84 -3.19
N ASN A 104 4.64 16.76 -3.66
CA ASN A 104 4.38 16.16 -4.97
C ASN A 104 3.81 14.73 -4.89
N ALA A 105 3.38 14.28 -3.71
CA ALA A 105 2.73 12.99 -3.61
C ALA A 105 1.26 13.11 -4.03
N ASP A 106 0.84 12.18 -4.89
CA ASP A 106 -0.46 12.16 -5.55
C ASP A 106 -1.55 11.62 -4.61
N TYR A 107 -1.94 12.45 -3.63
CA TYR A 107 -2.98 12.14 -2.64
C TYR A 107 -4.36 12.56 -3.12
N TRP A 108 -5.39 11.89 -2.57
CA TRP A 108 -6.77 12.26 -2.81
C TRP A 108 -7.14 13.55 -2.08
N THR A 109 -7.74 14.49 -2.81
CA THR A 109 -8.47 15.64 -2.25
C THR A 109 -9.82 15.79 -2.96
N PRO A 110 -10.79 16.53 -2.40
CA PRO A 110 -12.07 16.79 -3.07
C PRO A 110 -11.91 17.41 -4.48
N GLU A 111 -10.86 18.21 -4.67
CA GLU A 111 -10.50 18.84 -5.95
C GLU A 111 -9.61 17.94 -6.84
N HIS A 112 -9.06 16.86 -6.27
CA HIS A 112 -8.15 15.92 -6.94
C HIS A 112 -8.55 14.46 -6.64
N THR A 113 -9.65 14.02 -7.26
CA THR A 113 -10.25 12.70 -6.98
C THR A 113 -9.62 11.54 -7.75
N ASN A 114 -8.78 11.82 -8.75
CA ASN A 114 -8.06 10.83 -9.55
C ASN A 114 -6.61 10.70 -9.06
N SER A 115 -6.44 10.19 -7.85
CA SER A 115 -5.14 10.11 -7.20
C SER A 115 -4.67 8.67 -7.00
N LYS A 116 -3.35 8.49 -6.92
CA LYS A 116 -2.70 7.20 -6.63
C LYS A 116 -2.82 6.80 -5.16
N TYR A 117 -2.84 7.76 -4.24
CA TYR A 117 -2.85 7.52 -2.80
C TYR A 117 -4.13 8.02 -2.15
N ALA A 118 -4.56 7.31 -1.10
CA ALA A 118 -5.67 7.71 -0.26
C ALA A 118 -5.45 9.08 0.39
N SER A 119 -6.54 9.69 0.85
CA SER A 119 -6.47 10.97 1.55
C SER A 119 -5.52 10.86 2.74
N PRO A 120 -4.68 11.87 3.02
CA PRO A 120 -3.77 11.81 4.16
C PRO A 120 -4.48 11.75 5.52
N ALA A 121 -5.74 12.18 5.55
CA ALA A 121 -6.64 12.08 6.72
C ALA A 121 -7.32 10.71 6.83
N TYR A 122 -7.07 9.79 5.90
CA TYR A 122 -7.56 8.42 5.98
C TYR A 122 -6.90 7.70 7.15
N ASN A 123 -7.72 7.39 8.16
CA ASN A 123 -7.36 6.44 9.20
C ASN A 123 -8.03 5.11 8.86
N ASN A 124 -7.24 4.02 8.90
CA ASN A 124 -7.78 2.68 8.75
C ASN A 124 -8.59 2.33 10.00
N PHE A 125 -9.92 2.40 9.92
CA PHE A 125 -10.80 2.15 11.06
C PHE A 125 -10.88 0.67 11.45
N ASP A 126 -10.60 -0.25 10.52
CA ASP A 126 -10.80 -1.69 10.72
C ASP A 126 -9.49 -2.46 11.00
N GLY A 127 -8.33 -1.78 10.97
CA GLY A 127 -7.04 -2.39 11.31
C GLY A 127 -6.71 -3.64 10.47
N HIS A 128 -7.24 -3.71 9.26
CA HIS A 128 -6.99 -4.78 8.28
C HIS A 128 -5.90 -4.38 7.30
#